data_AF-A0A382J4K1-F1
#
_entry.id   AF-A0A382J4K1-F1
#
_cell.length_a   1.000
_cell.length_b   1.000
_cell.length_c   1.000
_cell.angle_alpha   90.00
_cell.angle_beta   90.00
_cell.angle_gamma   90.00
#
_symmetry.space_group_name_H-M   'P 1'
#
loop_
_entity.id
_entity.type
_entity.pdbx_description
1 polymer ?
#
loop_
_entity_poly.entity_id
_entity_poly.type
_entity_poly.pdbx_seq_one_letter_code
_entity_poly.pdbx_strand_id
1 'polypeptide(L)'
;IFDESRHIQSDLVSLIYVQLFGVLGYVSSSQTLGLFFLGSIILILQLVMMRVENPIPWRHLFNIYEGRLSRFRVPHAHYTHPETIKEVFIEKVRIENGFTREEFEMLAPSKIEELLKDPILISFIINNETNMTLSKVEEAIKRWKK
;
A
#
# COMPACT_ATOMS: atom_id res chain seq x y z
N ILE A 1 46.70 11.30 -37.04
CA ILE A 1 45.65 10.31 -36.68
C ILE A 1 46.27 9.38 -35.65
N PHE A 2 46.64 9.95 -34.51
CA PHE A 2 47.16 9.17 -33.40
C PHE A 2 45.94 8.70 -32.60
N ASP A 3 45.81 7.38 -32.51
CA ASP A 3 44.73 6.67 -31.83
C ASP A 3 45.03 6.63 -30.32
N GLU A 4 44.63 7.69 -29.61
CA GLU A 4 44.73 7.77 -28.15
C GLU A 4 43.69 6.89 -27.43
N SER A 5 42.77 6.23 -28.15
CA SER A 5 41.72 5.39 -27.55
C SER A 5 42.20 4.01 -27.08
N ARG A 6 43.46 3.67 -27.36
CA ARG A 6 44.10 2.40 -26.94
C ARG A 6 44.99 2.53 -25.72
N HIS A 7 45.24 3.74 -25.25
CA HIS A 7 45.92 3.96 -23.99
C HIS A 7 44.86 4.05 -22.90
N ILE A 8 44.70 2.96 -22.14
CA ILE A 8 44.18 3.05 -20.77
C ILE A 8 44.92 4.21 -20.12
N GLN A 9 44.20 5.31 -19.91
CA GLN A 9 44.75 6.47 -19.23
C GLN A 9 45.32 5.94 -17.92
N SER A 10 46.61 6.20 -17.66
CA SER A 10 47.32 5.79 -16.46
C SER A 10 46.84 6.60 -15.25
N ASP A 11 45.53 6.73 -15.12
CA ASP A 11 44.87 7.18 -13.93
C ASP A 11 44.83 5.99 -12.96
N LEU A 12 45.13 6.26 -11.69
CA LEU A 12 45.21 5.23 -10.65
C LEU A 12 43.91 4.43 -10.58
N VAL A 13 42.77 5.10 -10.80
CA VAL A 13 41.44 4.49 -10.81
C VAL A 13 41.30 3.48 -11.95
N SER A 14 41.80 3.80 -13.15
CA SER A 14 41.71 2.91 -14.31
C SER A 14 42.58 1.66 -14.13
N LEU A 15 43.78 1.83 -13.55
CA LEU A 15 44.67 0.71 -13.26
C LEU A 15 44.06 -0.23 -12.19
N ILE A 16 43.48 0.33 -11.12
CA ILE A 16 42.76 -0.44 -10.10
C ILE A 16 41.57 -1.19 -10.72
N TYR A 17 40.81 -0.52 -11.58
CA TYR A 17 39.68 -1.13 -12.29
C TYR A 17 40.12 -2.33 -13.14
N VAL A 18 41.08 -2.15 -14.04
CA VAL A 18 41.57 -3.22 -14.92
C VAL A 18 42.14 -4.39 -14.10
N GLN A 19 42.89 -4.10 -13.03
CA GLN A 19 43.45 -5.12 -12.15
C GLN A 19 42.35 -5.91 -11.41
N LEU A 20 41.31 -5.25 -10.90
CA LEU A 20 40.19 -5.91 -10.23
C LEU A 20 39.45 -6.85 -11.19
N PHE A 21 39.17 -6.40 -12.41
CA PHE A 21 38.52 -7.25 -13.41
C PHE A 21 39.41 -8.41 -13.85
N GLY A 22 40.72 -8.21 -13.97
CA GLY A 22 41.68 -9.29 -14.23
C GLY A 22 41.68 -10.35 -13.13
N VAL A 23 41.69 -9.94 -11.87
CA VAL A 23 41.61 -10.86 -10.71
C VAL A 23 40.26 -11.59 -10.68
N LEU A 24 39.16 -10.90 -10.92
CA LEU A 24 37.82 -11.53 -10.98
C LEU A 24 37.74 -12.57 -12.10
N GLY A 25 38.27 -12.26 -13.29
CA GLY A 25 38.34 -13.21 -14.40
C GLY A 25 39.19 -14.43 -14.05
N TYR A 26 40.34 -14.23 -13.41
CA TYR A 26 41.22 -15.32 -12.96
C TYR A 26 40.55 -16.23 -11.92
N VAL A 27 39.91 -15.64 -10.90
CA VAL A 27 39.16 -16.38 -9.87
C VAL A 27 38.01 -17.16 -10.50
N SER A 28 37.28 -16.55 -11.44
CA SER A 28 36.17 -17.20 -12.15
C SER A 28 36.62 -18.31 -13.10
N SER A 29 37.87 -18.27 -13.58
CA SER A 29 38.41 -19.28 -14.50
C SER A 29 38.68 -20.63 -13.83
N SER A 30 38.80 -20.67 -12.50
CA SER A 30 39.04 -21.92 -11.78
C SER A 30 37.90 -22.23 -10.81
N GLN A 31 37.44 -23.47 -10.84
CA GLN A 31 36.33 -23.92 -9.99
C GLN A 31 36.68 -23.81 -8.49
N THR A 32 37.92 -24.13 -8.13
CA THR A 32 38.39 -24.10 -6.75
C THR A 32 38.47 -22.68 -6.19
N LEU A 33 39.08 -21.73 -6.92
CA LEU A 33 39.15 -20.34 -6.47
C LEU A 33 37.76 -19.70 -6.43
N GLY A 34 36.90 -19.98 -7.41
CA GLY A 34 35.52 -19.51 -7.41
C GLY A 34 34.73 -19.97 -6.18
N LEU A 35 34.91 -21.23 -5.77
CA LEU A 35 34.28 -21.77 -4.56
C LEU A 35 34.79 -21.09 -3.28
N PHE A 36 36.11 -20.90 -3.16
CA PHE A 36 36.67 -20.18 -2.01
C PHE A 36 36.22 -18.72 -1.96
N PHE A 37 36.16 -18.05 -3.11
CA PHE A 37 35.69 -16.67 -3.22
C PHE A 37 34.22 -16.54 -2.78
N LEU A 38 33.34 -17.39 -3.32
CA LEU A 38 31.93 -17.41 -2.92
C LEU A 38 31.75 -17.78 -1.45
N GLY A 39 32.50 -18.77 -0.95
CA GLY A 39 32.50 -19.15 0.47
C GLY A 39 32.93 -18.00 1.37
N SER A 40 33.93 -17.22 0.96
CA SER A 40 34.39 -16.04 1.72
C SER A 40 33.32 -14.94 1.80
N ILE A 41 32.58 -14.69 0.72
CA ILE A 41 31.48 -13.72 0.69
C ILE A 41 30.37 -14.15 1.66
N ILE A 42 30.01 -15.43 1.65
CA ILE A 42 28.98 -15.98 2.57
C ILE A 42 29.44 -15.86 4.02
N LEU A 43 30.70 -16.19 4.33
CA LEU A 43 31.25 -16.05 5.68
C LEU A 43 31.24 -14.61 6.17
N ILE A 44 31.66 -13.65 5.33
CA ILE A 44 31.62 -12.23 5.65
C ILE A 44 30.17 -11.80 5.92
N LEU A 45 29.22 -12.23 5.09
CA LEU A 45 27.81 -11.94 5.30
C LEU A 45 27.31 -12.50 6.64
N GLN A 46 27.67 -13.73 7.00
CA GLN A 46 27.32 -14.31 8.31
C GLN A 46 27.91 -13.51 9.47
N LEU A 47 29.16 -13.07 9.36
CA LEU A 47 29.82 -12.25 10.37
C LEU A 47 29.15 -10.87 10.52
N VAL A 48 28.77 -10.25 9.41
CA VAL A 48 27.99 -9.00 9.40
C VAL A 48 26.65 -9.22 10.10
N MET A 49 25.93 -10.29 9.75
CA MET A 49 24.64 -10.61 10.39
C MET A 49 24.78 -10.85 11.90
N MET A 50 25.88 -11.48 12.34
CA MET A 50 26.16 -11.71 13.76
C MET A 50 26.47 -10.41 14.52
N ARG A 51 27.10 -9.43 13.87
CA ARG A 51 27.44 -8.14 14.52
C ARG A 51 26.23 -7.24 14.74
N VAL A 52 25.15 -7.42 13.97
CA VAL A 52 23.96 -6.57 14.06
C VAL A 52 23.06 -7.07 15.20
N GLU A 53 23.09 -6.38 16.34
CA GLU A 53 22.32 -6.73 17.56
C GLU A 53 20.80 -6.54 17.42
N ASN A 54 20.36 -5.61 16.55
CA ASN A 54 18.96 -5.35 16.24
C ASN A 54 18.77 -5.18 14.72
N PRO A 55 18.86 -6.26 13.93
CA PRO A 55 18.70 -6.15 12.49
C PRO A 55 17.23 -5.82 12.20
N ILE A 56 17.00 -4.72 11.48
CA ILE A 56 15.71 -4.47 10.84
C ILE A 56 15.33 -5.77 10.09
N PRO A 57 14.08 -6.25 10.12
CA PRO A 57 13.72 -7.46 9.41
C PRO A 57 13.86 -7.25 7.89
N TRP A 58 15.04 -7.53 7.32
CA TRP A 58 15.31 -7.41 5.89
C TRP A 58 14.42 -8.36 5.06
N ARG A 59 13.81 -9.34 5.72
CA ARG A 59 12.87 -10.29 5.15
C ARG A 59 11.44 -9.74 5.03
N HIS A 60 11.11 -8.58 5.63
CA HIS A 60 9.72 -8.12 5.79
C HIS A 60 9.50 -6.62 5.46
N LEU A 61 10.26 -6.05 4.53
CA LEU A 61 9.89 -4.75 3.94
C LEU A 61 8.61 -4.83 3.09
N PHE A 62 8.18 -6.05 2.73
CA PHE A 62 6.82 -6.30 2.25
C PHE A 62 5.93 -6.68 3.43
N ASN A 63 5.34 -5.67 4.06
CA ASN A 63 4.20 -5.88 4.92
C ASN A 63 2.99 -6.22 4.02
N ILE A 64 2.72 -7.52 3.86
CA ILE A 64 1.52 -8.04 3.16
C ILE A 64 0.22 -7.51 3.77
N TYR A 65 0.22 -7.02 5.01
CA TYR A 65 -0.92 -6.34 5.61
C TYR A 65 -1.03 -4.86 5.19
N GLU A 66 0.07 -4.21 4.81
CA GLU A 66 0.08 -2.84 4.24
C GLU A 66 -0.36 -2.84 2.77
N GLY A 67 -0.08 -3.92 2.02
CA GLY A 67 -0.60 -4.12 0.67
C GLY A 67 -2.14 -4.21 0.61
N ARG A 68 -2.80 -4.56 1.72
CA ARG A 68 -4.25 -4.50 1.89
C ARG A 68 -4.77 -3.10 2.26
N LEU A 69 -3.88 -2.19 2.68
CA LEU A 69 -4.18 -0.81 3.03
C LEU A 69 -3.76 0.18 1.94
N SER A 70 -3.28 -0.30 0.78
CA SER A 70 -3.08 0.56 -0.38
C SER A 70 -4.43 1.21 -0.71
N ARG A 71 -4.56 2.48 -0.34
CA ARG A 71 -5.69 3.36 -0.71
C ARG A 71 -5.85 3.54 -2.23
N PHE A 72 -5.04 2.85 -3.03
CA PHE A 72 -4.93 3.04 -4.47
C PHE A 72 -5.30 1.81 -5.30
N ARG A 73 -5.87 0.76 -4.69
CA ARG A 73 -6.39 -0.39 -5.45
C ARG A 73 -7.81 -0.78 -5.12
N VAL A 74 -8.67 0.22 -5.05
CA VAL A 74 -10.11 0.02 -5.20
C VAL A 74 -10.54 1.07 -6.23
N PRO A 75 -11.39 0.74 -7.20
CA PRO A 75 -11.95 1.70 -8.15
C PRO A 75 -12.91 2.66 -7.40
N HIS A 76 -12.36 3.49 -6.49
CA HIS A 76 -13.12 4.28 -5.53
C HIS A 76 -13.71 5.57 -6.09
N ALA A 77 -13.35 5.99 -7.31
CA ALA A 77 -14.01 7.17 -7.90
C ALA A 77 -15.54 6.95 -8.03
N HIS A 78 -15.99 5.69 -8.12
CA HIS A 78 -17.41 5.38 -8.19
C HIS A 78 -18.08 5.19 -6.82
N TYR A 79 -17.34 4.80 -5.77
CA TYR A 79 -17.88 4.58 -4.42
C TYR A 79 -17.90 5.85 -3.55
N THR A 80 -17.23 6.92 -3.97
CA THR A 80 -17.31 8.24 -3.34
C THR A 80 -18.51 9.06 -3.83
N HIS A 81 -19.32 8.53 -4.75
CA HIS A 81 -20.51 9.24 -5.18
C HIS A 81 -21.53 9.31 -4.04
N PRO A 82 -22.15 10.48 -3.80
CA PRO A 82 -23.15 10.65 -2.75
C PRO A 82 -24.29 9.63 -2.81
N GLU A 83 -24.72 9.24 -4.01
CA GLU A 83 -25.80 8.27 -4.21
C GLU A 83 -25.43 6.87 -3.71
N THR A 84 -24.19 6.41 -3.97
CA THR A 84 -23.73 5.09 -3.51
C THR A 84 -23.59 5.06 -1.98
N ILE A 85 -23.17 6.17 -1.38
CA ILE A 85 -23.07 6.31 0.08
C ILE A 85 -24.47 6.29 0.71
N LYS A 86 -25.44 6.94 0.08
CA LYS A 86 -26.84 6.95 0.49
C LYS A 86 -27.43 5.53 0.47
N GLU A 87 -27.28 4.79 -0.63
CA GLU A 87 -27.76 3.42 -0.75
C GLU A 87 -27.18 2.51 0.34
N VAL A 88 -25.85 2.53 0.53
CA VAL A 88 -25.17 1.71 1.54
C VAL A 88 -25.59 2.09 2.96
N PHE A 89 -25.80 3.37 3.23
CA PHE A 89 -26.21 3.81 4.55
C PHE A 89 -27.66 3.43 4.87
N ILE A 90 -28.60 3.57 3.91
CA ILE A 90 -29.99 3.11 4.06
C ILE A 90 -30.02 1.60 4.33
N GLU A 91 -29.23 0.83 3.59
CA GLU A 91 -29.09 -0.61 3.79
C GLU A 91 -28.59 -0.94 5.21
N LYS A 92 -27.62 -0.18 5.72
CA LYS A 92 -27.12 -0.32 7.09
C LYS A 92 -28.23 -0.04 8.12
N VAL A 93 -29.01 1.03 7.94
CA VAL A 93 -30.14 1.37 8.83
C VAL A 93 -31.18 0.24 8.83
N ARG A 94 -31.46 -0.35 7.67
CA ARG A 94 -32.36 -1.51 7.55
C ARG A 94 -31.86 -2.70 8.38
N ILE A 95 -30.60 -3.09 8.18
CA ILE A 95 -29.97 -4.24 8.84
C ILE A 95 -29.91 -4.06 10.36
N GLU A 96 -29.50 -2.88 10.83
CA GLU A 96 -29.38 -2.58 12.27
C GLU A 96 -30.73 -2.61 13.00
N ASN A 97 -31.82 -2.27 12.30
CA ASN A 97 -33.18 -2.34 12.84
C ASN A 97 -33.86 -3.69 12.59
N GLY A 98 -33.20 -4.62 11.89
CA GLY A 98 -33.69 -5.98 11.68
C GLY A 98 -34.85 -6.10 10.70
N PHE A 99 -35.05 -5.10 9.82
CA PHE A 99 -36.11 -5.15 8.81
C PHE A 99 -35.70 -6.00 7.61
N THR A 100 -36.67 -6.73 7.05
CA THR A 100 -36.54 -7.32 5.71
C THR A 100 -36.62 -6.22 4.64
N ARG A 101 -36.21 -6.53 3.41
CA ARG A 101 -36.18 -5.52 2.34
C ARG A 101 -37.59 -5.04 1.99
N GLU A 102 -38.52 -5.97 1.94
CA GLU A 102 -39.93 -5.73 1.63
C GLU A 102 -40.61 -4.91 2.71
N GLU A 103 -40.35 -5.22 3.99
CA GLU A 103 -40.87 -4.44 5.12
C GLU A 103 -40.33 -3.01 5.12
N PHE A 104 -39.05 -2.83 4.79
CA PHE A 104 -38.41 -1.53 4.79
C PHE A 104 -38.90 -0.63 3.64
N GLU A 105 -39.15 -1.20 2.46
CA GLU A 105 -39.72 -0.48 1.31
C GLU A 105 -41.18 -0.05 1.56
N MET A 106 -41.90 -0.74 2.45
CA MET A 106 -43.26 -0.37 2.86
C MET A 106 -43.31 0.66 4.00
N LEU A 107 -42.17 1.05 4.59
CA LEU A 107 -42.14 2.03 5.67
C LEU A 107 -42.51 3.43 5.16
N ALA A 108 -43.36 4.12 5.93
CA ALA A 108 -43.64 5.52 5.68
C ALA A 108 -42.35 6.37 5.88
N PRO A 109 -42.14 7.43 5.07
CA PRO A 109 -40.97 8.31 5.20
C PRO A 109 -40.80 8.89 6.62
N SER A 110 -41.91 9.19 7.30
CA SER A 110 -41.92 9.67 8.69
C SER A 110 -41.31 8.67 9.68
N LYS A 111 -41.45 7.36 9.43
CA LYS A 111 -40.85 6.33 10.28
C LYS A 111 -39.34 6.23 10.04
N ILE A 112 -38.90 6.45 8.80
CA ILE A 112 -37.47 6.48 8.45
C ILE A 112 -36.79 7.68 9.12
N GLU A 113 -37.43 8.85 9.15
CA GLU A 113 -36.94 10.02 9.89
C GLU A 113 -36.73 9.73 11.39
N GLU A 114 -37.67 9.01 12.01
CA GLU A 114 -37.58 8.60 13.41
C GLU A 114 -36.41 7.63 13.67
N LEU A 115 -36.11 6.75 12.71
CA LEU A 115 -34.97 5.82 12.80
C LEU A 115 -33.62 6.52 12.65
N LEU A 116 -33.57 7.58 11.84
CA LEU A 116 -32.34 8.35 11.59
C LEU A 116 -32.00 9.29 12.75
N LYS A 117 -33.00 9.90 13.39
CA LYS A 117 -32.91 10.84 14.54
C LYS A 117 -32.11 12.13 14.29
N ASP A 118 -31.22 12.18 13.30
CA ASP A 118 -30.33 13.30 12.98
C ASP A 118 -30.85 14.11 11.77
N PRO A 119 -31.09 15.44 11.91
CA PRO A 119 -31.57 16.28 10.83
C PRO A 119 -30.62 16.31 9.61
N ILE A 120 -29.31 16.14 9.81
CA ILE A 120 -28.31 16.14 8.74
C ILE A 120 -28.49 14.89 7.86
N LEU A 121 -28.68 13.73 8.48
CA LEU A 121 -28.90 12.46 7.78
C LEU A 121 -30.26 12.44 7.06
N ILE A 122 -31.30 13.03 7.68
CA ILE A 122 -32.63 13.21 7.08
C ILE A 122 -32.52 14.07 5.81
N SER A 123 -31.87 15.23 5.88
CA SER A 123 -31.69 16.11 4.71
C SER A 123 -30.89 15.45 3.58
N PHE A 124 -29.89 14.64 3.94
CA PHE A 124 -29.07 13.91 2.97
C PHE A 124 -29.84 12.80 2.25
N ILE A 125 -30.64 12.03 2.98
CA ILE A 125 -31.33 10.84 2.45
C ILE A 125 -32.66 11.22 1.75
N ILE A 126 -33.43 12.11 2.36
CA ILE A 126 -34.80 12.44 1.90
C ILE A 126 -34.80 13.64 0.94
N ASN A 127 -34.06 14.71 1.26
CA ASN A 127 -34.09 15.94 0.46
C ASN A 127 -33.12 15.95 -0.73
N ASN A 128 -32.31 14.89 -0.88
CA ASN A 128 -31.32 14.72 -1.95
C ASN A 128 -30.42 15.94 -2.18
N GLU A 129 -29.98 16.60 -1.10
CA GLU A 129 -29.14 17.79 -1.18
C GLU A 129 -27.73 17.44 -1.69
N THR A 130 -27.49 17.67 -2.98
CA THR A 130 -26.22 17.38 -3.66
C THR A 130 -25.07 18.31 -3.27
N ASN A 131 -25.36 19.42 -2.57
CA ASN A 131 -24.39 20.44 -2.19
C ASN A 131 -23.76 20.22 -0.79
N MET A 132 -24.06 19.11 -0.11
CA MET A 132 -23.51 18.88 1.23
C MET A 132 -22.07 18.36 1.18
N THR A 133 -21.19 18.96 1.98
CA THR A 133 -19.78 18.56 2.04
C THR A 133 -19.66 17.11 2.51
N LEU A 134 -19.04 16.24 1.71
CA LEU A 134 -18.86 14.80 2.00
C LEU A 134 -18.33 14.55 3.42
N SER A 135 -17.40 15.38 3.89
CA SER A 135 -16.84 15.30 5.25
C SER A 135 -17.90 15.44 6.35
N LYS A 136 -18.93 16.27 6.16
CA LYS A 136 -20.01 16.45 7.15
C LYS A 136 -20.93 15.24 7.19
N VAL A 137 -21.24 14.67 6.03
CA VAL A 137 -22.03 13.43 5.89
C VAL A 137 -21.30 12.28 6.57
N GLU A 138 -20.01 12.09 6.27
CA GLU A 138 -19.21 11.04 6.89
C GLU A 138 -19.14 11.17 8.42
N GLU A 139 -19.02 12.39 8.93
CA GLU A 139 -19.01 12.65 10.37
C GLU A 139 -20.38 12.32 11.01
N ALA A 140 -21.48 12.70 10.37
CA ALA A 140 -22.83 12.35 10.82
C ALA A 140 -23.06 10.84 10.82
N ILE A 141 -22.64 10.13 9.76
CA ILE A 141 -22.72 8.66 9.66
C ILE A 141 -21.88 7.98 10.77
N LYS A 142 -20.70 8.52 11.09
CA LYS A 142 -19.85 8.00 12.19
C LYS A 142 -20.47 8.23 13.56
N ARG A 143 -21.19 9.34 13.74
CA ARG A 143 -21.87 9.68 15.00
C ARG A 143 -23.16 8.88 15.18
N TRP A 144 -23.80 8.45 14.09
CA TRP A 144 -25.00 7.64 14.15
C TRP A 144 -24.70 6.27 14.79
N LYS A 145 -25.32 6.05 15.95
CA LYS A 145 -25.35 4.81 16.71
C LYS A 145 -26.79 4.52 17.11
N LYS A 146 -27.17 3.24 17.15
CA LYS A 146 -28.50 2.76 17.50
C LYS A 146 -28.95 3.23 18.88
#